data_AF-A0A7J9HCA5-F1
#
_entry.id   AF-A0A7J9HCA5-F1
#
_cell.length_a   1.000
_cell.length_b   1.000
_cell.length_c   1.000
_cell.angle_alpha   90.00
_cell.angle_beta   90.00
_cell.angle_gamma   90.00
#
_symmetry.space_group_name_H-M   'P 1'
#
loop_
_entity.id
_entity.type
_entity.pdbx_description
1 polymer ?
#
loop_
_entity_poly.entity_id
_entity_poly.type
_entity_poly.pdbx_seq_one_letter_code
_entity_poly.pdbx_strand_id
1 'polypeptide(L)'
;EEWRRGLKALRVDTVSKLRKALPELEKEVRRPSNFVDFYSYSFCYCLTEEKQKSIDIESICQLLDLVLGSQFRAQVDYFIEYLKIQSDYKVINLDQWMGFFRFCNE
;
A
#
# COMPACT_ATOMS: atom_id res chain seq x y z
N GLU A 1 -16.52 -7.59 13.04
CA GLU A 1 -17.20 -7.16 11.81
C GLU A 1 -16.39 -7.30 10.53
N GLU A 2 -15.14 -6.82 10.47
CA GLU A 2 -14.31 -6.84 9.24
C GLU A 2 -14.16 -8.23 8.63
N TRP A 3 -13.84 -9.24 9.44
CA TRP A 3 -13.74 -10.64 9.00
C TRP A 3 -15.02 -11.13 8.32
N ARG A 4 -16.19 -10.91 8.95
CA ARG A 4 -17.48 -11.38 8.41
C ARG A 4 -17.85 -10.64 7.12
N ARG A 5 -17.66 -9.32 7.09
CA ARG A 5 -17.94 -8.52 5.88
C ARG A 5 -17.02 -8.88 4.72
N GLY A 6 -15.72 -8.98 4.97
CA GLY A 6 -14.71 -9.33 3.95
C GLY A 6 -14.97 -10.71 3.36
N LEU A 7 -15.15 -11.74 4.20
CA LEU A 7 -15.44 -13.10 3.73
C LEU A 7 -16.77 -13.17 2.97
N LYS A 8 -17.81 -12.45 3.41
CA LYS A 8 -19.09 -12.37 2.70
C LYS A 8 -18.97 -11.68 1.33
N ALA A 9 -18.22 -10.57 1.25
CA ALA A 9 -17.97 -9.86 -0.02
C ALA A 9 -17.22 -10.75 -1.02
N LEU A 10 -16.26 -11.53 -0.52
CA LEU A 10 -15.49 -12.52 -1.29
C LEU A 10 -16.28 -13.82 -1.57
N ARG A 11 -17.48 -13.99 -0.99
CA ARG A 11 -18.30 -15.22 -1.07
C ARG A 11 -17.54 -16.47 -0.64
N VAL A 12 -16.69 -16.35 0.38
CA VAL A 12 -15.90 -17.45 0.95
C VAL A 12 -16.33 -17.72 2.39
N ASP A 13 -16.38 -18.98 2.77
CA ASP A 13 -16.80 -19.46 4.10
C ASP A 13 -15.77 -20.42 4.73
N THR A 14 -14.68 -20.71 4.01
CA THR A 14 -13.62 -21.64 4.43
C THR A 14 -12.25 -21.12 3.98
N VAL A 15 -11.21 -21.50 4.73
CA VAL A 15 -9.81 -21.14 4.41
C VAL A 15 -9.40 -21.66 3.03
N SER A 16 -9.87 -22.84 2.63
CA SER A 16 -9.58 -23.36 1.29
C SER A 16 -10.18 -22.50 0.18
N LYS A 17 -11.40 -21.98 0.35
CA LYS A 17 -12.01 -21.06 -0.63
C LYS A 17 -11.30 -19.71 -0.64
N LEU A 18 -10.90 -19.19 0.53
CA LEU A 18 -10.11 -17.96 0.63
C LEU A 18 -8.78 -18.08 -0.14
N ARG A 19 -8.02 -19.17 0.05
CA ARG A 19 -6.77 -19.39 -0.69
C ARG A 19 -6.97 -19.44 -2.20
N LYS A 20 -8.11 -19.98 -2.67
CA LYS A 20 -8.46 -20.03 -4.10
C LYS A 20 -8.87 -18.66 -4.66
N ALA A 21 -9.34 -17.73 -3.81
CA ALA A 21 -9.74 -16.39 -4.21
C ALA A 21 -8.56 -15.39 -4.32
N LEU A 22 -7.43 -15.67 -3.63
CA LEU A 22 -6.26 -14.77 -3.61
C LEU A 22 -5.75 -14.36 -5.00
N PRO A 23 -5.59 -15.27 -5.99
CA PRO A 23 -5.11 -14.87 -7.31
C PRO A 23 -6.04 -13.91 -8.05
N GLU A 24 -7.37 -14.05 -7.84
CA GLU A 24 -8.34 -13.14 -8.45
C GLU A 24 -8.34 -11.78 -7.76
N LEU A 25 -8.14 -11.74 -6.43
CA LEU A 25 -7.93 -10.49 -5.71
C LEU A 25 -6.68 -9.74 -6.18
N GLU A 26 -5.59 -10.45 -6.41
CA GLU A 26 -4.37 -9.85 -6.94
C GLU A 26 -4.60 -9.24 -8.33
N LYS A 27 -5.33 -9.93 -9.21
CA LYS A 27 -5.73 -9.38 -10.52
C LYS A 27 -6.66 -8.17 -10.39
N GLU A 28 -7.58 -8.19 -9.44
CA GLU A 28 -8.52 -7.10 -9.19
C GLU A 28 -7.79 -5.84 -8.72
N VAL A 29 -6.85 -5.99 -7.78
CA VAL A 29 -6.03 -4.88 -7.26
C VAL A 29 -5.17 -4.26 -8.36
N ARG A 30 -4.65 -5.06 -9.31
CA ARG A 30 -3.82 -4.56 -10.42
C ARG A 30 -4.58 -3.72 -11.45
N ARG A 31 -5.91 -3.62 -11.39
CA ARG A 31 -6.66 -2.72 -12.27
C ARG A 31 -6.35 -1.27 -11.90
N PRO A 32 -6.05 -0.36 -12.86
CA PRO A 32 -5.58 0.99 -12.55
C PRO A 32 -6.43 1.75 -11.53
N SER A 33 -7.76 1.75 -11.69
CA SER A 33 -8.68 2.42 -10.75
C SER A 33 -8.63 1.81 -9.35
N ASN A 34 -8.56 0.48 -9.25
CA ASN A 34 -8.55 -0.22 -7.98
C ASN A 34 -7.19 -0.12 -7.29
N PHE A 35 -6.12 -0.03 -8.06
CA PHE A 35 -4.78 0.08 -7.53
C PHE A 35 -4.59 1.43 -6.82
N VAL A 36 -5.13 2.52 -7.36
CA VAL A 36 -5.11 3.84 -6.70
C VAL A 36 -5.77 3.77 -5.31
N ASP A 37 -6.95 3.15 -5.23
CA ASP A 37 -7.68 2.98 -3.97
C ASP A 37 -6.92 2.07 -2.99
N PHE A 38 -6.37 0.95 -3.49
CA PHE A 38 -5.55 0.02 -2.71
C PHE A 38 -4.29 0.71 -2.16
N TYR A 39 -3.60 1.48 -3.00
CA TYR A 39 -2.38 2.18 -2.64
C TYR A 39 -2.66 3.24 -1.56
N SER A 40 -3.73 4.04 -1.72
CA SER A 40 -4.21 4.97 -0.70
C SER A 40 -4.57 4.25 0.62
N TYR A 41 -5.32 3.15 0.53
CA TYR A 41 -5.70 2.34 1.68
C TYR A 41 -4.49 1.78 2.43
N SER A 42 -3.44 1.35 1.73
CA SER A 42 -2.24 0.78 2.36
C SER A 42 -1.55 1.76 3.31
N PHE A 43 -1.55 3.05 2.98
CA PHE A 43 -1.08 4.11 3.88
C PHE A 43 -2.02 4.26 5.07
N CYS A 44 -3.32 4.41 4.83
CA CYS A 44 -4.31 4.55 5.89
C CYS A 44 -4.33 3.36 6.87
N TYR A 45 -4.04 2.15 6.38
CA TYR A 45 -3.95 0.93 7.19
C TYR A 45 -2.84 1.01 8.25
N CYS A 46 -1.75 1.73 7.95
CA CYS A 46 -0.63 1.94 8.87
C CYS A 46 -0.86 3.07 9.87
N LEU A 47 -1.97 3.83 9.77
CA LEU A 47 -2.33 4.86 10.74
C LEU A 47 -3.05 4.21 11.93
N THR A 48 -2.32 3.92 13.00
CA THR A 48 -2.83 3.19 14.15
C THR A 48 -3.40 4.08 15.25
N GLU A 49 -3.07 5.37 15.24
CA GLU A 49 -3.53 6.34 16.24
C GLU A 49 -4.50 7.37 15.65
N GLU A 50 -5.52 7.77 16.41
CA GLU A 50 -6.63 8.64 15.95
C GLU A 50 -6.17 9.99 15.35
N LYS A 51 -5.03 10.51 15.81
CA LYS A 51 -4.49 11.81 15.36
C LYS A 51 -3.28 11.68 14.45
N GLN A 52 -2.86 10.45 14.14
CA GLN A 52 -1.72 10.21 13.25
C GLN A 52 -2.10 10.56 11.81
N LYS A 53 -1.29 11.39 11.18
CA LYS A 53 -1.48 11.82 9.78
C LYS A 53 -0.28 11.52 8.90
N SER A 54 0.71 10.83 9.46
CA SER A 54 2.00 10.57 8.82
C SER A 54 2.59 9.28 9.36
N ILE A 55 3.39 8.62 8.53
CA ILE A 55 4.07 7.36 8.85
C ILE A 55 5.56 7.65 8.85
N ASP A 56 6.31 7.04 9.76
CA ASP A 56 7.76 7.16 9.81
C ASP A 56 8.43 6.57 8.55
N ILE A 57 9.67 7.00 8.28
CA ILE A 57 10.41 6.60 7.07
C ILE A 57 10.75 5.12 7.03
N GLU A 58 10.94 4.47 8.18
CA GLU A 58 11.28 3.04 8.20
C GLU A 58 10.07 2.23 7.71
N SER A 59 8.89 2.50 8.26
CA SER A 59 7.61 1.91 7.84
C SER A 59 7.25 2.30 6.40
N ILE A 60 7.36 3.60 6.07
CA ILE A 60 7.79 4.15 4.77
C ILE A 60 8.26 3.15 3.70
N CYS A 61 9.55 2.83 3.86
CA CYS A 61 10.33 2.05 2.93
C CYS A 61 9.79 0.62 2.79
N GLN A 62 9.35 0.00 3.89
CA GLN A 62 8.77 -1.35 3.85
C GLN A 62 7.46 -1.36 3.06
N LEU A 63 6.60 -0.36 3.27
CA LEU A 63 5.33 -0.27 2.57
C LEU A 63 5.53 -0.02 1.07
N LEU A 64 6.45 0.88 0.69
CA LEU A 64 6.82 1.11 -0.71
C LEU A 64 7.25 -0.16 -1.43
N ASP A 65 8.16 -0.93 -0.82
CA ASP A 65 8.66 -2.18 -1.41
C ASP A 65 7.51 -3.20 -1.57
N LEU A 66 6.66 -3.32 -0.55
CA LEU A 66 5.54 -4.26 -0.54
C LEU A 66 4.50 -3.96 -1.64
N VAL A 67 4.12 -2.69 -1.80
CA VAL A 67 2.96 -2.34 -2.65
C VAL A 67 3.35 -1.87 -4.05
N LEU A 68 4.51 -1.24 -4.23
CA LEU A 68 4.99 -0.74 -5.53
C LEU A 68 6.21 -1.48 -6.08
N GLY A 69 6.98 -2.17 -5.24
CA GLY A 69 8.28 -2.73 -5.63
C GLY A 69 8.20 -3.76 -6.77
N SER A 70 7.05 -4.41 -6.97
CA SER A 70 6.85 -5.33 -8.11
C SER A 70 6.64 -4.63 -9.45
N GLN A 71 6.16 -3.38 -9.46
CA GLN A 71 5.82 -2.62 -10.67
C GLN A 71 6.88 -1.56 -10.98
N PHE A 72 7.39 -0.87 -9.97
CA PHE A 72 8.27 0.29 -10.10
C PHE A 72 9.60 0.08 -9.36
N ARG A 73 10.21 -1.10 -9.53
CA ARG A 73 11.39 -1.54 -8.77
C ARG A 73 12.49 -0.47 -8.70
N ALA A 74 12.93 0.04 -9.86
CA ALA A 74 14.00 1.04 -9.91
C ALA A 74 13.62 2.34 -9.18
N GLN A 75 12.42 2.88 -9.44
CA GLN A 75 11.95 4.12 -8.81
C GLN A 75 11.82 3.95 -7.28
N VAL A 76 11.28 2.82 -6.84
CA VAL A 76 11.16 2.47 -5.42
C VAL A 76 12.53 2.37 -4.77
N ASP A 77 13.48 1.67 -5.39
CA ASP A 77 14.82 1.52 -4.83
C ASP A 77 15.53 2.88 -4.68
N TYR A 78 15.48 3.74 -5.69
CA TYR A 78 16.05 5.10 -5.61
C TYR A 78 15.38 5.97 -4.56
N PHE A 79 14.05 5.91 -4.45
CA PHE A 79 13.33 6.71 -3.47
C PHE A 79 13.59 6.22 -2.04
N ILE A 80 13.66 4.91 -1.82
CA ILE A 80 14.04 4.33 -0.53
C ILE A 80 15.47 4.74 -0.14
N GLU A 81 16.42 4.69 -1.08
CA GLU A 81 17.79 5.13 -0.84
C GLU A 81 17.82 6.61 -0.41
N TYR A 82 17.12 7.47 -1.16
CA TYR A 82 16.98 8.88 -0.80
C TYR A 82 16.39 9.08 0.59
N LEU A 83 15.26 8.42 0.90
CA LEU A 83 14.57 8.56 2.17
C LEU A 83 15.45 8.16 3.37
N LYS A 84 16.33 7.17 3.19
CA LYS A 84 17.28 6.71 4.21
C LYS A 84 18.45 7.67 4.45
N ILE A 85 18.83 8.46 3.44
CA ILE A 85 19.98 9.38 3.53
C ILE A 85 19.54 10.77 3.99
N GLN A 86 18.39 11.25 3.52
CA GLN A 86 17.90 12.58 3.88
C GLN A 86 17.57 12.68 5.39
N SER A 87 17.73 13.86 5.97
CA SER A 87 17.48 14.11 7.40
C SER A 87 16.44 15.21 7.67
N ASP A 88 15.94 15.86 6.62
CA ASP A 88 15.06 17.02 6.73
C ASP A 88 13.67 16.64 7.22
N TYR A 89 13.24 15.41 6.91
CA TYR A 89 11.95 14.88 7.32
C TYR A 89 12.12 13.49 7.92
N LYS A 90 11.23 13.14 8.86
CA LYS A 90 11.21 11.83 9.54
C LYS A 90 9.95 11.02 9.26
N VAL A 91 8.99 11.63 8.56
CA VAL A 91 7.68 11.07 8.30
C VAL A 91 7.21 11.46 6.90
N ILE A 92 6.27 10.69 6.37
CA ILE A 92 5.60 10.92 5.09
C ILE A 92 4.10 11.02 5.36
N ASN A 93 3.44 12.01 4.76
CA ASN A 93 1.99 12.17 4.81
C ASN A 93 1.31 11.56 3.57
N LEU A 94 -0.03 11.48 3.59
CA LEU A 94 -0.81 10.86 2.51
C LEU A 94 -0.62 11.56 1.15
N ASP A 95 -0.47 12.89 1.14
CA ASP A 95 -0.27 13.62 -0.12
C ASP A 95 1.06 13.28 -0.78
N GLN A 96 2.13 13.23 0.01
CA GLN A 96 3.46 12.80 -0.45
C GLN A 96 3.44 11.34 -0.93
N TRP A 97 2.77 10.46 -0.19
CA TRP A 97 2.57 9.06 -0.58
C TRP A 97 1.89 8.94 -1.95
N MET A 98 0.76 9.61 -2.13
CA MET A 98 0.02 9.62 -3.41
C MET A 98 0.80 10.35 -4.52
N GLY A 99 1.58 11.37 -4.17
CA GLY A 99 2.45 12.10 -5.08
C GLY A 99 3.50 11.19 -5.71
N PHE A 100 4.13 10.33 -4.93
CA PHE A 100 5.11 9.37 -5.45
C PHE A 100 4.50 8.37 -6.44
N PHE A 101 3.28 7.89 -6.17
CA PHE A 101 2.59 7.03 -7.12
C PHE A 101 2.24 7.75 -8.42
N ARG A 102 1.78 9.01 -8.35
CA ARG A 102 1.56 9.82 -9.56
C ARG A 102 2.85 9.98 -10.37
N PHE A 103 3.95 10.32 -9.71
CA PHE A 103 5.28 10.44 -10.34
C PHE A 103 5.73 9.15 -11.05
N CYS A 104 5.46 7.98 -10.47
CA CYS A 104 5.81 6.71 -11.11
C CYS A 104 5.01 6.43 -12.40
N ASN A 105 3.86 7.08 -12.60
CA ASN A 105 2.97 6.88 -13.74
C ASN A 105 3.02 8.02 -14.78
N GLU A 106 3.87 9.03 -14.57
CA GLU A 106 4.21 10.05 -15.58
C GLU A 106 5.20 9.49 -16.61
#